data_AF-A0A7C2WSY7-F1
#
_entry.id   AF-A0A7C2WSY7-F1
#
_cell.length_a   1.000
_cell.length_b   1.000
_cell.length_c   1.000
_cell.angle_alpha   90.00
_cell.angle_beta   90.00
_cell.angle_gamma   90.00
#
_symmetry.space_group_name_H-M   'P 1'
#
loop_
_entity.id
_entity.type
_entity.pdbx_description
1 polymer ?
#
loop_
_entity_poly.entity_id
_entity_poly.type
_entity_poly.pdbx_seq_one_letter_code
_entity_poly.pdbx_strand_id
1 'polypeptide(L)'
;MFGGEKGQALPIALVVLGLGGLMLAPFLGHVSANLIGSRIYGEVVEEQYAADAGIEFGIWHLLSGTTVVPEGGQVELPTLTLNSTPVNVTIRDLGETYEITSTAHCSDGSLIIITAEVTYGLPAGFEVIEGDKTFSGHATYTGDYYVTGDVSLENHVVIDGSIYAEGDITLNNHSTVINGDIVTAGTLTINDQTDIQGNVCVGENLIMRSYGQIRGDAHVLGNITMYNQTKIHQDAYVGGTVTLFNKAKILGDYPLTYTGCPIFTFGEGAYSILSWDITPQ
;
A
#
# COMPACT_ATOMS: atom_id res chain seq x y z
N MET A 1 7.09 49.90 -60.02
CA MET A 1 8.36 49.39 -59.44
C MET A 1 8.04 48.10 -58.70
N PHE A 2 8.23 46.95 -59.34
CA PHE A 2 8.12 45.65 -58.68
C PHE A 2 9.29 44.79 -59.17
N GLY A 3 10.23 44.50 -58.29
CA GLY A 3 11.38 43.65 -58.59
C GLY A 3 12.20 43.47 -57.32
N GLY A 4 12.20 42.27 -56.75
CA GLY A 4 13.05 41.99 -55.59
C GLY A 4 12.92 40.63 -54.87
N GLU A 5 11.88 39.81 -55.07
CA GLU A 5 11.60 38.71 -54.11
C GLU A 5 11.70 37.27 -54.65
N LYS A 6 12.44 36.99 -55.73
CA LYS A 6 12.58 35.61 -56.25
C LYS A 6 13.92 34.91 -55.98
N GLY A 7 14.85 35.55 -55.26
CA GLY A 7 16.18 35.00 -54.99
C GLY A 7 16.47 34.56 -53.54
N GLN A 8 15.67 35.01 -52.56
CA GLN A 8 15.96 34.78 -51.13
C GLN A 8 15.17 33.64 -50.49
N ALA A 9 14.14 33.10 -51.16
CA ALA A 9 13.31 32.02 -50.61
C ALA A 9 14.10 30.72 -50.40
N LEU A 10 15.02 30.38 -51.33
CA LEU A 10 15.80 29.14 -51.25
C LEU A 10 16.85 29.16 -50.12
N PRO A 11 17.65 30.23 -49.93
CA PRO A 11 18.53 30.36 -48.77
C PRO A 11 17.80 30.32 -47.43
N ILE A 12 16.66 31.01 -47.32
CA ILE A 12 15.86 31.04 -46.09
C ILE A 12 15.27 29.66 -45.79
N ALA A 13 14.76 28.95 -46.79
CA ALA A 13 14.28 27.58 -46.64
C ALA A 13 15.39 26.63 -46.16
N LEU A 14 16.62 26.77 -46.68
CA LEU A 14 17.78 25.99 -46.25
C LEU A 14 18.19 26.29 -44.80
N VAL A 15 18.14 27.57 -44.39
CA VAL A 15 18.44 27.96 -43.00
C VAL A 15 17.37 27.44 -42.05
N VAL A 16 16.09 27.55 -42.40
CA VAL A 16 14.98 27.00 -41.58
C VAL A 16 15.04 25.48 -41.49
N LEU A 17 15.40 24.79 -42.59
CA LEU A 17 15.54 23.33 -42.60
C LEU A 17 16.77 22.88 -41.78
N GLY A 18 17.87 23.63 -41.86
CA GLY A 18 19.07 23.39 -41.04
C GLY A 18 18.82 23.63 -39.55
N LEU A 19 18.16 24.73 -39.19
CA LEU A 19 17.78 25.06 -37.81
C LEU A 19 16.73 24.09 -37.26
N GLY A 20 15.74 23.70 -38.08
CA GLY A 20 14.73 22.70 -37.73
C GLY A 20 15.36 21.33 -37.46
N GLY A 21 16.28 20.87 -38.30
CA GLY A 21 17.03 19.64 -38.06
C GLY A 21 17.88 19.69 -36.77
N LEU A 22 18.50 20.84 -36.49
CA LEU A 22 19.27 21.08 -35.27
C LEU A 22 18.42 21.09 -33.99
N MET A 23 17.15 21.48 -34.07
CA MET A 23 16.24 21.49 -32.91
C MET A 23 15.49 20.16 -32.72
N LEU A 24 15.16 19.46 -33.80
CA LEU A 24 14.42 18.20 -33.73
C LEU A 24 15.24 17.08 -33.07
N ALA A 25 16.54 16.98 -33.37
CA ALA A 25 17.40 15.94 -32.81
C ALA A 25 17.52 16.00 -31.27
N PRO A 26 17.85 17.14 -30.63
CA PRO A 26 17.89 17.22 -29.16
C PRO A 26 16.51 17.06 -28.53
N PHE A 27 15.43 17.52 -29.19
CA PHE A 27 14.07 17.32 -28.71
C PHE A 27 13.66 15.83 -28.73
N LEU A 28 13.91 15.11 -29.83
CA LEU A 28 13.68 13.68 -29.94
C LEU A 28 14.51 12.89 -28.90
N GLY A 29 15.77 13.28 -28.72
CA GLY A 29 16.64 12.70 -27.69
C GLY A 29 16.11 12.90 -26.27
N HIS A 30 15.59 14.10 -25.97
CA HIS A 30 15.02 14.41 -24.65
C HIS A 30 13.70 13.65 -24.40
N VAL A 31 12.81 13.58 -25.41
CA VAL A 31 11.57 12.78 -25.32
C VAL A 31 11.87 11.29 -25.15
N SER A 32 12.86 10.74 -25.87
CA SER A 32 13.25 9.34 -25.69
C SER A 32 13.86 9.09 -24.30
N ALA A 33 14.69 9.99 -23.80
CA ALA A 33 15.30 9.83 -22.48
C ALA A 33 14.26 9.89 -21.35
N ASN A 34 13.27 10.79 -21.46
CA ASN A 34 12.19 10.91 -20.48
C ASN A 34 11.24 9.69 -20.54
N LEU A 35 10.96 9.15 -21.73
CA LEU A 35 10.16 7.92 -21.87
C LEU A 35 10.89 6.68 -21.34
N ILE A 36 12.20 6.58 -21.57
CA ILE A 36 13.04 5.51 -21.03
C ILE A 36 13.11 5.63 -19.50
N GLY A 37 13.36 6.82 -18.96
CA GLY A 37 13.39 7.05 -17.51
C GLY A 37 12.05 6.76 -16.84
N SER A 38 10.93 7.14 -17.47
CA SER A 38 9.58 6.82 -16.97
C SER A 38 9.27 5.32 -17.05
N ARG A 39 9.72 4.62 -18.09
CA ARG A 39 9.53 3.17 -18.20
C ARG A 39 10.36 2.43 -17.14
N ILE A 40 11.64 2.77 -17.00
CA ILE A 40 12.52 2.18 -15.97
C ILE A 40 11.95 2.42 -14.58
N TYR A 41 11.47 3.63 -14.29
CA TYR A 41 10.83 3.92 -13.01
C TYR A 41 9.55 3.09 -12.80
N GLY A 42 8.73 2.91 -13.83
CA GLY A 42 7.54 2.05 -13.75
C GLY A 42 7.88 0.57 -13.54
N GLU A 43 8.92 0.08 -14.22
CA GLU A 43 9.38 -1.31 -14.14
C GLU A 43 9.96 -1.64 -12.75
N VAL A 44 10.78 -0.76 -12.18
CA VAL A 44 11.29 -0.90 -10.80
C VAL A 44 10.15 -0.91 -9.77
N VAL A 45 9.12 -0.09 -9.97
CA VAL A 45 7.95 -0.07 -9.10
C VAL A 45 7.17 -1.39 -9.20
N GLU A 46 6.93 -1.91 -10.41
CA GLU A 46 6.27 -3.21 -10.63
C GLU A 46 7.07 -4.40 -10.06
N GLU A 47 8.40 -4.36 -10.16
CA GLU A 47 9.28 -5.39 -9.61
C GLU A 47 9.34 -5.35 -8.08
N GLN A 48 9.28 -4.15 -7.48
CA GLN A 48 9.17 -4.00 -6.03
C GLN A 48 7.82 -4.52 -5.51
N TYR A 49 6.71 -4.21 -6.21
CA TYR A 49 5.41 -4.81 -5.92
C TYR A 49 5.44 -6.34 -5.98
N ALA A 50 6.20 -6.92 -6.92
CA ALA A 50 6.34 -8.37 -7.02
C ALA A 50 7.04 -8.96 -5.78
N ALA A 51 8.08 -8.29 -5.27
CA ALA A 51 8.75 -8.70 -4.03
C ALA A 51 7.82 -8.56 -2.81
N ASP A 52 7.06 -7.48 -2.68
CA ASP A 52 6.09 -7.28 -1.59
C ASP A 52 5.02 -8.38 -1.59
N ALA A 53 4.47 -8.69 -2.76
CA ALA A 53 3.48 -9.74 -2.91
C ALA A 53 4.04 -11.14 -2.56
N GLY A 54 5.35 -11.36 -2.66
CA GLY A 54 5.98 -12.58 -2.19
C GLY A 54 6.01 -12.70 -0.66
N ILE A 55 6.08 -11.59 0.08
CA ILE A 55 5.92 -11.59 1.55
C ILE A 55 4.50 -12.02 1.92
N GLU A 56 3.50 -11.39 1.30
CA GLU A 56 2.09 -11.73 1.52
C GLU A 56 1.78 -13.19 1.17
N PHE A 57 2.37 -13.70 0.08
CA PHE A 57 2.29 -15.10 -0.30
C PHE A 57 2.86 -16.03 0.77
N GLY A 58 3.98 -15.65 1.41
CA GLY A 58 4.56 -16.37 2.53
C GLY A 58 3.66 -16.36 3.78
N ILE A 59 3.09 -15.21 4.12
CA ILE A 59 2.17 -15.05 5.25
C ILE A 59 0.93 -15.93 5.04
N TRP A 60 0.35 -15.93 3.83
CA TRP A 60 -0.80 -16.77 3.50
C TRP A 60 -0.51 -18.27 3.65
N HIS A 61 0.69 -18.75 3.29
CA HIS A 61 1.06 -20.16 3.46
C HIS A 61 1.18 -20.57 4.93
N LEU A 62 1.63 -19.65 5.79
CA LEU A 62 1.66 -19.85 7.23
C LEU A 62 0.24 -19.86 7.82
N LEU A 63 -0.61 -18.90 7.44
CA LEU A 63 -1.98 -18.75 7.97
C LEU A 63 -2.92 -19.87 7.50
N SER A 64 -2.85 -20.24 6.23
CA SER A 64 -3.70 -21.29 5.65
C SER A 64 -3.35 -22.71 6.12
N GLY A 65 -2.19 -22.89 6.79
CA GLY A 65 -1.68 -24.19 7.20
C GLY A 65 -1.32 -25.12 6.03
N THR A 66 -1.21 -24.58 4.81
CA THR A 66 -0.88 -25.34 3.60
C THR A 66 0.59 -25.70 3.53
N THR A 67 1.46 -24.96 4.22
CA THR A 67 2.89 -25.25 4.36
C THR A 67 3.24 -25.53 5.81
N VAL A 68 3.92 -26.66 6.03
CA VAL A 68 4.48 -27.00 7.34
C VAL A 68 5.96 -26.66 7.33
N VAL A 69 6.34 -25.63 8.07
CA VAL A 69 7.75 -25.28 8.29
C VAL A 69 8.29 -26.16 9.42
N PRO A 70 9.38 -26.92 9.21
CA PRO A 70 9.98 -27.72 10.28
C PRO A 70 10.48 -26.82 11.41
N GLU A 71 10.41 -27.29 12.67
CA GLU A 71 10.90 -26.54 13.83
C GLU A 71 12.39 -26.16 13.67
N GLY A 72 12.70 -24.87 13.77
CA GLY A 72 14.03 -24.29 13.49
C GLY A 72 14.54 -24.48 12.05
N GLY A 73 13.66 -24.91 11.13
CA GLY A 73 13.96 -25.24 9.75
C GLY A 73 13.54 -24.17 8.76
N GLN A 74 13.75 -24.42 7.47
CA GLN A 74 13.36 -23.53 6.38
C GLN A 74 12.68 -24.32 5.27
N VAL A 75 11.72 -23.68 4.60
CA VAL A 75 11.02 -24.19 3.42
C VAL A 75 11.05 -23.15 2.31
N GLU A 76 11.22 -23.61 1.07
CA GLU A 76 11.03 -22.79 -0.12
C GLU A 76 9.63 -23.07 -0.67
N LEU A 77 8.88 -22.01 -0.92
CA LEU A 77 7.55 -22.09 -1.52
C LEU A 77 7.65 -22.22 -3.04
N PRO A 78 6.58 -22.66 -3.72
CA PRO A 78 6.53 -22.63 -5.17
C PRO A 78 6.81 -21.22 -5.71
N THR A 79 7.66 -21.13 -6.75
CA THR A 79 7.99 -19.84 -7.37
C THR A 79 6.74 -19.17 -7.91
N LEU A 80 6.54 -17.91 -7.50
CA LEU A 80 5.48 -17.05 -7.99
C LEU A 80 6.00 -16.27 -9.21
N THR A 81 5.13 -15.90 -10.14
CA THR A 81 5.49 -14.98 -11.24
C THR A 81 4.44 -13.90 -11.34
N LEU A 82 4.83 -12.65 -11.07
CA LEU A 82 3.96 -11.49 -11.09
C LEU A 82 4.51 -10.50 -12.11
N ASN A 83 3.67 -10.03 -13.04
CA ASN A 83 4.07 -9.05 -14.07
C ASN A 83 5.33 -9.45 -14.86
N SER A 84 5.50 -10.76 -15.12
CA SER A 84 6.72 -11.34 -15.75
C SER A 84 7.99 -11.36 -14.89
N THR A 85 7.91 -10.93 -13.62
CA THR A 85 8.97 -11.00 -12.62
C THR A 85 8.83 -12.29 -11.78
N PRO A 86 9.79 -13.23 -11.86
CA PRO A 86 9.82 -14.40 -10.98
C PRO A 86 10.12 -13.99 -9.54
N VAL A 87 9.42 -14.58 -8.59
CA VAL A 87 9.57 -14.32 -7.15
C VAL A 87 9.76 -15.63 -6.41
N ASN A 88 10.90 -15.78 -5.75
CA ASN A 88 11.21 -16.91 -4.87
C ASN A 88 10.94 -16.51 -3.43
N VAL A 89 10.16 -17.34 -2.71
CA VAL A 89 9.79 -17.07 -1.33
C VAL A 89 10.27 -18.21 -0.44
N THR A 90 10.99 -17.87 0.63
CA THR A 90 11.41 -18.82 1.65
C THR A 90 10.86 -18.44 3.01
N ILE A 91 10.41 -19.42 3.78
CA ILE A 91 9.98 -19.22 5.16
C ILE A 91 10.89 -20.03 6.07
N ARG A 92 11.44 -19.40 7.10
CA ARG A 92 12.32 -19.99 8.09
C ARG A 92 11.74 -19.83 9.48
N ASP A 93 11.68 -20.91 10.24
CA ASP A 93 11.30 -20.88 11.65
C ASP A 93 12.49 -20.42 12.52
N LEU A 94 12.26 -19.38 13.33
CA LEU A 94 13.20 -18.84 14.30
C LEU A 94 12.82 -19.23 15.75
N GLY A 95 11.76 -20.04 15.93
CA GLY A 95 11.28 -20.54 17.22
C GLY A 95 10.05 -19.79 17.72
N GLU A 96 10.19 -18.49 18.00
CA GLU A 96 9.05 -17.61 18.39
C GLU A 96 8.44 -16.88 17.18
N THR A 97 9.20 -16.73 16.10
CA THR A 97 8.84 -16.00 14.89
C THR A 97 9.26 -16.78 13.65
N TYR A 98 8.75 -16.36 12.48
CA TYR A 98 9.10 -16.85 11.17
C TYR A 98 9.75 -15.74 10.37
N GLU A 99 10.88 -16.00 9.73
CA GLU A 99 11.48 -15.12 8.74
C GLU A 99 10.99 -15.51 7.35
N ILE A 100 10.32 -14.60 6.67
CA ILE A 100 9.88 -14.73 5.28
C ILE A 100 10.81 -13.89 4.43
N THR A 101 11.48 -14.50 3.46
CA THR A 101 12.30 -13.78 2.48
C THR A 101 11.67 -13.95 1.10
N SER A 102 11.34 -12.82 0.47
CA SER A 102 10.84 -12.72 -0.90
C SER A 102 11.92 -12.12 -1.79
N THR A 103 12.25 -12.82 -2.87
CA THR A 103 13.28 -12.41 -3.83
C THR A 103 12.68 -12.30 -5.22
N ALA A 104 12.46 -11.08 -5.69
CA ALA A 104 12.06 -10.80 -7.06
C ALA A 104 13.28 -10.72 -7.98
N HIS A 105 13.20 -11.41 -9.12
CA HIS A 105 14.24 -11.44 -10.15
C HIS A 105 13.91 -10.44 -11.25
N CYS A 106 14.57 -9.27 -11.22
CA CYS A 106 14.30 -8.18 -12.14
C CYS A 106 14.73 -8.49 -13.58
N SER A 107 14.08 -7.81 -14.51
CA SER A 107 14.29 -7.92 -15.96
C SER A 107 15.71 -7.54 -16.39
N ASP A 108 16.38 -6.65 -15.64
CA ASP A 108 17.75 -6.21 -15.84
C ASP A 108 18.81 -7.13 -15.22
N GLY A 109 18.37 -8.19 -14.50
CA GLY A 109 19.20 -9.15 -13.81
C GLY A 109 19.55 -8.78 -12.37
N SER A 110 19.08 -7.64 -11.86
CA SER A 110 19.16 -7.30 -10.43
C SER A 110 18.13 -8.09 -9.61
N LEU A 111 18.27 -8.05 -8.28
CA LEU A 111 17.35 -8.70 -7.35
C LEU A 111 16.77 -7.66 -6.40
N ILE A 112 15.45 -7.74 -6.18
CA ILE A 112 14.81 -7.05 -5.07
C ILE A 112 14.51 -8.11 -4.00
N ILE A 113 15.17 -7.99 -2.85
CA ILE A 113 15.02 -8.89 -1.72
C ILE A 113 14.31 -8.13 -0.60
N ILE A 114 13.22 -8.70 -0.12
CA ILE A 114 12.47 -8.20 1.03
C ILE A 114 12.45 -9.34 2.05
N THR A 115 12.79 -9.02 3.29
CA THR A 115 12.70 -9.95 4.41
C THR A 115 11.74 -9.38 5.44
N ALA A 116 10.83 -10.22 5.94
CA ALA A 116 9.88 -9.90 6.97
C ALA A 116 9.97 -10.94 8.09
N GLU A 117 10.10 -10.50 9.33
CA GLU A 117 9.96 -11.37 10.49
C GLU A 117 8.50 -11.30 10.99
N VAL A 118 7.85 -12.45 11.13
CA VAL A 118 6.42 -12.60 11.38
C VAL A 118 6.21 -13.49 12.59
N THR A 119 5.52 -13.01 13.61
CA THR A 119 5.13 -13.85 14.75
C THR A 119 3.86 -14.64 14.40
N TYR A 120 3.89 -15.96 14.62
CA TYR A 120 2.74 -16.83 14.42
C TYR A 120 2.02 -17.05 15.74
N GLY A 121 0.80 -16.51 15.84
CA GLY A 121 0.00 -16.50 17.05
C GLY A 121 -0.66 -15.14 17.21
N LEU A 122 -1.96 -15.14 17.47
CA LEU A 122 -2.68 -13.89 17.76
C LEU A 122 -2.04 -13.25 19.00
N PRO A 123 -1.72 -11.94 18.97
CA PRO A 123 -1.07 -11.30 20.11
C PRO A 123 -1.89 -11.55 21.38
N ALA A 124 -1.22 -11.86 22.48
CA ALA A 124 -1.90 -12.04 23.75
C ALA A 124 -2.71 -10.77 24.08
N GLY A 125 -4.03 -10.91 24.25
CA GLY A 125 -4.95 -9.79 24.52
C GLY A 125 -5.99 -9.53 23.44
N PHE A 126 -5.89 -10.18 22.29
CA PHE A 126 -6.89 -10.08 21.23
C PHE A 126 -8.11 -10.97 21.49
N GLU A 127 -9.31 -10.42 21.28
CA GLU A 127 -10.53 -11.20 21.13
C GLU A 127 -10.64 -11.72 19.70
N VAL A 128 -10.60 -13.04 19.55
CA VAL A 128 -10.69 -13.73 18.26
C VAL A 128 -12.14 -14.04 17.94
N ILE A 129 -12.61 -13.60 16.78
CA ILE A 129 -13.97 -13.78 16.34
C ILE A 129 -13.98 -14.46 14.98
N GLU A 130 -14.49 -15.68 14.96
CA GLU A 130 -14.66 -16.46 13.73
C GLU A 130 -15.87 -15.95 12.92
N GLY A 131 -15.66 -15.70 11.64
CA GLY A 131 -16.66 -15.16 10.71
C GLY A 131 -16.92 -13.67 10.92
N ASP A 132 -18.06 -13.19 10.41
CA ASP A 132 -18.38 -11.77 10.41
C ASP A 132 -18.80 -11.26 11.80
N LYS A 133 -18.46 -10.01 12.09
CA LYS A 133 -18.80 -9.33 13.35
C LYS A 133 -19.50 -8.00 13.12
N THR A 134 -20.64 -7.83 13.79
CA THR A 134 -21.26 -6.50 13.97
C THR A 134 -21.10 -6.01 15.40
N PHE A 135 -20.50 -4.83 15.57
CA PHE A 135 -20.50 -4.08 16.81
C PHE A 135 -21.62 -3.04 16.75
N SER A 136 -22.49 -3.00 17.77
CA SER A 136 -23.63 -2.07 17.76
C SER A 136 -24.17 -1.74 19.14
N GLY A 137 -25.05 -0.74 19.20
CA GLY A 137 -25.96 -0.56 20.34
C GLY A 137 -25.57 0.53 21.35
N HIS A 138 -24.90 1.59 20.90
CA HIS A 138 -24.45 2.70 21.76
C HIS A 138 -23.50 2.20 22.86
N ALA A 139 -22.52 1.40 22.46
CA ALA A 139 -21.68 0.64 23.37
C ALA A 139 -20.18 0.95 23.18
N THR A 140 -19.44 0.75 24.27
CA THR A 140 -17.97 0.72 24.27
C THR A 140 -17.50 -0.72 24.35
N TYR A 141 -16.62 -1.08 23.44
CA TYR A 141 -15.94 -2.37 23.38
C TYR A 141 -14.46 -2.11 23.66
N THR A 142 -13.87 -2.87 24.58
CA THR A 142 -12.50 -2.65 25.04
C THR A 142 -11.63 -3.83 24.67
N GLY A 143 -10.42 -3.54 24.20
CA GLY A 143 -9.47 -4.54 23.72
C GLY A 143 -9.36 -4.53 22.20
N ASP A 144 -8.40 -5.33 21.72
CA ASP A 144 -8.14 -5.47 20.30
C ASP A 144 -8.93 -6.65 19.73
N TYR A 145 -9.45 -6.50 18.51
CA TYR A 145 -10.33 -7.46 17.87
C TYR A 145 -9.69 -8.03 16.62
N TYR A 146 -9.60 -9.36 16.54
CA TYR A 146 -9.26 -10.07 15.31
C TYR A 146 -10.50 -10.80 14.78
N VAL A 147 -10.89 -10.50 13.55
CA VAL A 147 -12.11 -11.01 12.92
C VAL A 147 -11.74 -11.70 11.60
N THR A 148 -12.07 -12.99 11.47
CA THR A 148 -11.73 -13.76 10.24
C THR A 148 -12.65 -13.45 9.06
N GLY A 149 -13.75 -12.73 9.29
CA GLY A 149 -14.66 -12.23 8.26
C GLY A 149 -14.76 -10.71 8.22
N ASP A 150 -15.93 -10.22 7.80
CA ASP A 150 -16.21 -8.79 7.67
C ASP A 150 -16.55 -8.16 9.03
N VAL A 151 -16.23 -6.87 9.19
CA VAL A 151 -16.58 -6.08 10.37
C VAL A 151 -17.52 -4.93 10.02
N SER A 152 -18.66 -4.85 10.70
CA SER A 152 -19.58 -3.71 10.64
C SER A 152 -19.68 -3.01 11.99
N LEU A 153 -19.51 -1.68 12.01
CA LEU A 153 -19.76 -0.84 13.19
C LEU A 153 -20.99 0.03 12.95
N GLU A 154 -21.99 -0.12 13.82
CA GLU A 154 -23.31 0.52 13.68
C GLU A 154 -23.75 1.17 15.00
N ASN A 155 -24.64 2.17 14.94
CA ASN A 155 -25.35 2.71 16.12
C ASN A 155 -24.44 3.16 17.29
N HIS A 156 -23.71 4.26 17.12
CA HIS A 156 -22.74 4.89 18.04
C HIS A 156 -21.80 3.93 18.79
N VAL A 157 -20.74 3.44 18.14
CA VAL A 157 -19.80 2.48 18.75
C VAL A 157 -18.47 3.16 19.08
N VAL A 158 -17.94 2.85 20.25
CA VAL A 158 -16.56 3.16 20.61
C VAL A 158 -15.78 1.86 20.72
N ILE A 159 -14.69 1.74 19.97
CA ILE A 159 -13.70 0.68 20.17
C ILE A 159 -12.50 1.30 20.87
N ASP A 160 -12.29 0.90 22.11
CA ASP A 160 -11.12 1.25 22.91
C ASP A 160 -10.02 0.20 22.69
N GLY A 161 -9.46 0.23 21.48
CA GLY A 161 -8.50 -0.73 20.95
C GLY A 161 -8.45 -0.65 19.42
N SER A 162 -7.77 -1.62 18.82
CA SER A 162 -7.57 -1.76 17.39
C SER A 162 -8.47 -2.85 16.78
N ILE A 163 -8.74 -2.76 15.47
CA ILE A 163 -9.56 -3.75 14.73
C ILE A 163 -8.74 -4.33 13.59
N TYR A 164 -8.75 -5.66 13.49
CA TYR A 164 -8.09 -6.43 12.46
C TYR A 164 -9.13 -7.34 11.82
N ALA A 165 -9.31 -7.20 10.50
CA ALA A 165 -10.24 -8.01 9.74
C ALA A 165 -9.56 -8.64 8.53
N GLU A 166 -9.77 -9.93 8.31
CA GLU A 166 -9.42 -10.56 7.03
C GLU A 166 -10.39 -10.15 5.90
N GLY A 167 -11.63 -9.79 6.27
CA GLY A 167 -12.63 -9.26 5.36
C GLY A 167 -12.68 -7.74 5.31
N ASP A 168 -13.77 -7.21 4.76
CA ASP A 168 -14.05 -5.77 4.65
C ASP A 168 -14.40 -5.17 6.00
N ILE A 169 -14.09 -3.88 6.17
CA ILE A 169 -14.54 -3.11 7.35
C ILE A 169 -15.46 -1.97 6.89
N THR A 170 -16.68 -1.95 7.41
CA THR A 170 -17.67 -0.90 7.12
C THR A 170 -18.08 -0.17 8.40
N LEU A 171 -17.84 1.15 8.42
CA LEU A 171 -18.18 2.05 9.52
C LEU A 171 -19.42 2.87 9.12
N ASN A 172 -20.60 2.40 9.51
CA ASN A 172 -21.92 2.89 9.05
C ASN A 172 -22.53 4.00 9.93
N ASN A 173 -21.73 4.71 10.72
CA ASN A 173 -22.21 5.34 11.94
C ASN A 173 -21.98 6.83 12.03
N HIS A 174 -22.93 7.54 12.67
CA HIS A 174 -22.89 8.99 12.83
C HIS A 174 -21.96 9.50 13.95
N SER A 175 -21.26 8.61 14.68
CA SER A 175 -20.18 8.94 15.64
C SER A 175 -19.48 7.67 16.12
N THR A 176 -18.73 7.00 15.25
CA THR A 176 -17.82 5.91 15.69
C THR A 176 -16.48 6.50 16.12
N VAL A 177 -15.93 6.03 17.24
CA VAL A 177 -14.55 6.34 17.65
C VAL A 177 -13.78 5.03 17.76
N ILE A 178 -12.63 4.97 17.12
CA ILE A 178 -11.68 3.86 17.26
C ILE A 178 -10.39 4.46 17.80
N ASN A 179 -10.04 4.10 19.04
CA ASN A 179 -8.88 4.67 19.73
C ASN A 179 -7.56 4.08 19.24
N GLY A 180 -7.60 2.91 18.60
CA GLY A 180 -6.44 2.27 17.99
C GLY A 180 -6.43 2.37 16.47
N ASP A 181 -5.76 1.39 15.89
CA ASP A 181 -5.53 1.23 14.46
C ASP A 181 -6.63 0.40 13.81
N ILE A 182 -6.73 0.51 12.48
CA ILE A 182 -7.54 -0.39 11.68
C ILE A 182 -6.65 -1.09 10.67
N VAL A 183 -6.74 -2.41 10.63
CA VAL A 183 -6.12 -3.25 9.60
C VAL A 183 -7.21 -4.10 8.95
N THR A 184 -7.27 -4.04 7.63
CA THR A 184 -8.16 -4.90 6.85
C THR A 184 -7.43 -5.39 5.61
N ALA A 185 -7.55 -6.69 5.30
CA ALA A 185 -7.07 -7.22 4.02
C ALA A 185 -8.02 -6.83 2.86
N GLY A 186 -9.27 -6.50 3.18
CA GLY A 186 -10.28 -6.02 2.25
C GLY A 186 -10.32 -4.49 2.12
N THR A 187 -11.52 -4.00 1.82
CA THR A 187 -11.85 -2.58 1.66
C THR A 187 -12.30 -1.97 2.99
N LEU A 188 -11.76 -0.79 3.33
CA LEU A 188 -12.26 0.03 4.44
C LEU A 188 -13.22 1.10 3.92
N THR A 189 -14.49 1.00 4.33
CA THR A 189 -15.53 1.97 4.02
C THR A 189 -15.94 2.76 5.25
N ILE A 190 -15.75 4.08 5.21
CA ILE A 190 -16.17 5.04 6.25
C ILE A 190 -17.34 5.85 5.70
N ASN A 191 -18.57 5.50 6.10
CA ASN A 191 -19.77 6.10 5.51
C ASN A 191 -20.13 7.47 6.11
N ASP A 192 -19.94 7.62 7.41
CA ASP A 192 -20.34 8.80 8.18
C ASP A 192 -19.25 9.21 9.18
N GLN A 193 -19.60 10.13 10.08
CA GLN A 193 -18.69 10.72 11.07
C GLN A 193 -18.04 9.62 11.94
N THR A 194 -16.77 9.38 11.64
CA THR A 194 -15.89 8.44 12.34
C THR A 194 -14.59 9.16 12.69
N ASP A 195 -14.05 8.93 13.88
CA ASP A 195 -12.71 9.38 14.27
C ASP A 195 -11.83 8.16 14.60
N ILE A 196 -10.85 7.88 13.74
CA ILE A 196 -9.86 6.81 13.93
C ILE A 196 -8.58 7.48 14.42
N GLN A 197 -8.19 7.17 15.65
CA GLN A 197 -7.04 7.83 16.29
C GLN A 197 -5.70 7.25 15.85
N GLY A 198 -5.66 5.99 15.44
CA GLY A 198 -4.48 5.31 14.94
C GLY A 198 -4.23 5.50 13.44
N ASN A 199 -3.32 4.69 12.92
CA ASN A 199 -3.10 4.55 11.48
C ASN A 199 -4.08 3.55 10.89
N VAL A 200 -4.18 3.59 9.57
CA VAL A 200 -5.09 2.75 8.79
C VAL A 200 -4.29 1.97 7.75
N CYS A 201 -4.60 0.68 7.66
CA CYS A 201 -3.95 -0.28 6.81
C CYS A 201 -4.99 -1.08 6.03
N VAL A 202 -4.95 -0.97 4.70
CA VAL A 202 -6.02 -1.45 3.81
C VAL A 202 -5.43 -2.19 2.64
N GLY A 203 -5.74 -3.48 2.52
CA GLY A 203 -5.29 -4.35 1.43
C GLY A 203 -5.98 -4.04 0.09
N GLU A 204 -7.18 -3.48 0.11
CA GLU A 204 -7.85 -3.00 -1.10
C GLU A 204 -8.01 -1.47 -1.10
N ASN A 205 -9.24 -0.96 -1.06
CA ASN A 205 -9.54 0.45 -1.24
C ASN A 205 -9.95 1.12 0.07
N LEU A 206 -9.57 2.37 0.26
CA LEU A 206 -10.08 3.23 1.32
C LEU A 206 -11.14 4.17 0.74
N ILE A 207 -12.37 4.05 1.22
CA ILE A 207 -13.50 4.88 0.79
C ILE A 207 -14.04 5.68 1.97
N MET A 208 -13.83 7.00 1.98
CA MET A 208 -14.35 7.89 3.02
C MET A 208 -15.45 8.80 2.46
N ARG A 209 -16.71 8.57 2.84
CA ARG A 209 -17.87 9.26 2.24
C ARG A 209 -18.22 10.59 2.91
N SER A 210 -18.28 10.67 4.24
CA SER A 210 -18.71 11.90 4.92
C SER A 210 -18.10 12.07 6.30
N TYR A 211 -17.45 13.22 6.55
CA TYR A 211 -16.96 13.67 7.86
C TYR A 211 -16.01 12.73 8.64
N GLY A 212 -15.62 11.59 8.09
CA GLY A 212 -14.63 10.67 8.66
C GLY A 212 -13.23 11.29 8.78
N GLN A 213 -12.51 10.95 9.84
CA GLN A 213 -11.16 11.41 10.13
C GLN A 213 -10.26 10.21 10.48
N ILE A 214 -9.08 10.19 9.86
CA ILE A 214 -7.96 9.32 10.24
C ILE A 214 -6.88 10.24 10.80
N ARG A 215 -6.48 10.03 12.06
CA ARG A 215 -5.51 10.88 12.76
C ARG A 215 -4.08 10.48 12.47
N GLY A 216 -3.83 9.20 12.21
CA GLY A 216 -2.54 8.67 11.80
C GLY A 216 -2.34 8.68 10.28
N ASP A 217 -1.38 7.86 9.86
CA ASP A 217 -1.05 7.59 8.46
C ASP A 217 -2.10 6.66 7.81
N ALA A 218 -2.21 6.72 6.48
CA ALA A 218 -3.01 5.80 5.70
C ALA A 218 -2.13 5.02 4.72
N HIS A 219 -2.07 3.71 4.90
CA HIS A 219 -1.37 2.77 4.02
C HIS A 219 -2.42 1.96 3.26
N VAL A 220 -2.53 2.20 1.95
CA VAL A 220 -3.60 1.64 1.12
C VAL A 220 -2.99 1.05 -0.14
N LEU A 221 -3.05 -0.28 -0.29
CA LEU A 221 -2.50 -0.95 -1.46
C LEU A 221 -3.26 -0.59 -2.74
N GLY A 222 -4.60 -0.46 -2.65
CA GLY A 222 -5.46 -0.02 -3.74
C GLY A 222 -5.61 1.50 -3.83
N ASN A 223 -6.85 1.97 -4.00
CA ASN A 223 -7.15 3.40 -4.20
C ASN A 223 -7.66 4.06 -2.91
N ILE A 224 -7.38 5.36 -2.77
CA ILE A 224 -8.04 6.23 -1.79
C ILE A 224 -9.09 7.08 -2.50
N THR A 225 -10.35 6.99 -2.07
CA THR A 225 -11.44 7.86 -2.53
C THR A 225 -12.09 8.57 -1.35
N MET A 226 -12.03 9.90 -1.32
CA MET A 226 -12.51 10.71 -0.21
C MET A 226 -13.54 11.76 -0.67
N TYR A 227 -14.60 11.94 0.11
CA TYR A 227 -15.69 12.88 -0.13
C TYR A 227 -15.96 13.76 1.11
N ASN A 228 -16.78 14.81 0.95
CA ASN A 228 -17.44 15.57 2.02
C ASN A 228 -16.67 15.77 3.34
N GLN A 229 -15.69 16.69 3.35
CA GLN A 229 -14.98 17.14 4.57
C GLN A 229 -14.24 16.03 5.34
N THR A 230 -14.04 14.86 4.74
CA THR A 230 -13.19 13.80 5.30
C THR A 230 -11.73 14.24 5.35
N LYS A 231 -10.97 13.68 6.30
CA LYS A 231 -9.57 14.04 6.51
C LYS A 231 -8.69 12.84 6.82
N ILE A 232 -7.51 12.84 6.22
CA ILE A 232 -6.34 12.10 6.72
C ILE A 232 -5.38 13.16 7.25
N HIS A 233 -4.96 13.02 8.51
CA HIS A 233 -4.19 14.06 9.20
C HIS A 233 -2.68 13.97 8.94
N GLN A 234 -2.16 12.77 8.70
CA GLN A 234 -0.76 12.55 8.37
C GLN A 234 -0.62 12.16 6.89
N ASP A 235 0.33 11.29 6.58
CA ASP A 235 0.73 10.96 5.22
C ASP A 235 -0.16 9.84 4.64
N ALA A 236 -0.20 9.76 3.31
CA ALA A 236 -0.91 8.71 2.60
C ALA A 236 0.01 7.98 1.61
N TYR A 237 0.26 6.70 1.90
CA TYR A 237 1.04 5.75 1.12
C TYR A 237 0.09 4.89 0.30
N VAL A 238 0.11 5.04 -1.03
CA VAL A 238 -0.95 4.53 -1.90
C VAL A 238 -0.38 3.78 -3.08
N GLY A 239 -0.83 2.55 -3.29
CA GLY A 239 -0.39 1.75 -4.43
C GLY A 239 -1.16 2.08 -5.73
N GLY A 240 -2.41 2.50 -5.59
CA GLY A 240 -3.26 2.99 -6.67
C GLY A 240 -3.34 4.51 -6.74
N THR A 241 -4.55 5.02 -6.92
CA THR A 241 -4.83 6.45 -7.13
C THR A 241 -5.48 7.10 -5.91
N VAL A 242 -5.21 8.40 -5.71
CA VAL A 242 -5.88 9.22 -4.69
C VAL A 242 -6.86 10.17 -5.38
N THR A 243 -8.15 10.05 -5.04
CA THR A 243 -9.21 10.91 -5.57
C THR A 243 -9.94 11.63 -4.44
N LEU A 244 -9.88 12.97 -4.44
CA LEU A 244 -10.49 13.82 -3.42
C LEU A 244 -11.64 14.64 -4.01
N PHE A 245 -12.81 14.55 -3.40
CA PHE A 245 -14.01 15.30 -3.79
C PHE A 245 -14.45 16.26 -2.69
N ASN A 246 -15.09 17.36 -3.12
CA ASN A 246 -15.61 18.40 -2.22
C ASN A 246 -14.50 18.94 -1.30
N LYS A 247 -14.77 19.04 0.00
CA LYS A 247 -13.82 19.59 0.99
C LYS A 247 -12.93 18.51 1.64
N ALA A 248 -12.80 17.34 1.02
CA ALA A 248 -11.90 16.29 1.51
C ALA A 248 -10.44 16.76 1.48
N LYS A 249 -9.63 16.33 2.46
CA LYS A 249 -8.22 16.74 2.56
C LYS A 249 -7.35 15.62 3.09
N ILE A 250 -6.13 15.52 2.56
CA ILE A 250 -5.01 14.87 3.22
C ILE A 250 -4.10 16.02 3.66
N LEU A 251 -3.74 16.06 4.94
CA LEU A 251 -2.98 17.18 5.52
C LEU A 251 -1.47 16.96 5.46
N GLY A 252 -1.02 15.70 5.48
CA GLY A 252 0.36 15.32 5.18
C GLY A 252 0.61 15.13 3.69
N ASP A 253 1.69 14.40 3.37
CA ASP A 253 2.19 14.20 2.02
C ASP A 253 1.42 13.09 1.28
N TYR A 254 1.11 13.31 0.00
CA TYR A 254 0.44 12.31 -0.86
C TYR A 254 0.57 12.62 -2.37
N PRO A 255 0.46 11.61 -3.26
CA PRO A 255 0.56 10.19 -2.94
C PRO A 255 2.03 9.81 -2.69
N LEU A 256 2.30 9.18 -1.55
CA LEU A 256 3.58 8.50 -1.32
C LEU A 256 3.49 7.07 -1.87
N THR A 257 4.61 6.52 -2.33
CA THR A 257 4.70 5.13 -2.76
C THR A 257 4.27 4.22 -1.62
N TYR A 258 3.41 3.23 -1.88
CA TYR A 258 3.10 2.22 -0.88
C TYR A 258 4.36 1.46 -0.49
N THR A 259 4.69 1.43 0.81
CA THR A 259 5.87 0.75 1.36
C THR A 259 5.48 -0.37 2.32
N GLY A 260 4.28 -0.92 2.16
CA GLY A 260 3.68 -1.81 3.14
C GLY A 260 3.02 -1.08 4.29
N CYS A 261 2.33 -1.86 5.11
CA CYS A 261 1.76 -1.43 6.36
C CYS A 261 2.80 -1.49 7.48
N PRO A 262 3.02 -0.39 8.22
CA PRO A 262 3.90 -0.43 9.37
C PRO A 262 3.32 -1.43 10.37
N ILE A 263 4.19 -2.31 10.87
CA ILE A 263 3.81 -3.24 11.93
C ILE A 263 3.40 -2.41 13.15
N PHE A 264 2.14 -2.57 13.56
CA PHE A 264 1.60 -1.95 14.75
C PHE A 264 2.24 -2.60 15.98
N THR A 265 3.05 -1.85 16.73
CA THR A 265 3.67 -2.35 17.96
C THR A 265 2.63 -2.36 19.08
N PHE A 266 2.34 -3.54 19.63
CA PHE A 266 1.36 -3.74 20.69
C PHE A 266 2.03 -3.77 22.08
N GLY A 267 1.70 -2.81 22.95
CA GLY A 267 1.90 -2.90 24.41
C GLY A 267 3.31 -2.65 24.98
N GLU A 268 3.36 -2.04 26.16
CA GLU A 268 4.59 -1.82 26.94
C GLU A 268 5.23 -3.15 27.36
N GLY A 269 6.35 -3.48 26.71
CA GLY A 269 7.16 -4.64 27.08
C GLY A 269 7.81 -5.31 25.88
N ALA A 270 8.63 -4.54 25.15
CA ALA A 270 9.68 -4.98 24.23
C ALA A 270 9.45 -6.32 23.50
N TYR A 271 8.76 -6.29 22.36
CA TYR A 271 8.99 -7.23 21.27
C TYR A 271 8.96 -6.46 19.94
N SER A 272 10.10 -6.45 19.28
CA SER A 272 10.41 -5.68 18.08
C SER A 272 10.29 -6.56 16.85
N ILE A 273 9.59 -6.13 15.81
CA ILE A 273 9.93 -6.56 14.47
C ILE A 273 11.08 -5.66 14.01
N LEU A 274 12.25 -6.29 13.91
CA LEU A 274 13.50 -5.66 13.51
C LEU A 274 13.56 -5.61 11.98
N SER A 275 13.47 -4.38 11.46
CA SER A 275 13.90 -3.93 10.14
C SER A 275 13.25 -4.54 8.89
N TRP A 276 12.70 -3.66 8.06
CA TRP A 276 12.75 -3.82 6.60
C TRP A 276 14.16 -3.43 6.16
N ASP A 277 15.10 -4.37 6.15
CA ASP A 277 16.41 -4.10 5.57
C ASP A 277 16.27 -4.28 4.04
N ILE A 278 15.84 -3.20 3.37
CA ILE A 278 15.95 -3.10 1.92
C ILE A 278 17.45 -2.89 1.65
N THR A 279 18.18 -3.96 1.40
CA THR A 279 19.50 -3.88 0.77
C THR A 279 19.34 -4.04 -0.74
N PRO A 280 19.43 -2.96 -1.53
CA PRO A 280 19.72 -3.10 -2.95
C PRO A 280 21.16 -3.65 -3.06
N GLN A 281 21.34 -4.79 -3.72
CA GLN A 281 22.67 -5.21 -4.20
C GLN A 281 22.77 -5.02 -5.71
#